data_AF-A0A7C3RL23-F1
#
_entry.id   AF-A0A7C3RL23-F1
#
_cell.length_a   1.000
_cell.length_b   1.000
_cell.length_c   1.000
_cell.angle_alpha   90.00
_cell.angle_beta   90.00
_cell.angle_gamma   90.00
#
_symmetry.space_group_name_H-M   'P 1'
#
loop_
_entity.id
_entity.type
_entity.pdbx_description
1 polymer ?
#
loop_
_entity_poly.entity_id
_entity_poly.type
_entity_poly.pdbx_seq_one_letter_code
_entity_poly.pdbx_strand_id
1 'polypeptide(L)'
;MRYEEIIGLHEYFQPVYDIIQEPKNYWKQFIPTKSFLEILEKFLDSLEATNPKDRKSIWIQGTYGTGKSHATGVIKHLLWDDLSEIDDYLRNIEKVQLRERLKNFRKENRVLPVTLKGISGIYSPKEFSLIIERAVKESLKKYNISVIAESEFDKYLKYIDDPKINWKDVIEGNPHLKSLVGDINGLKNKLHQNDPEIIKLIEEALG
;
A
#
# COMPACT_ATOMS: atom_id res chain seq x y z
N MET A 1 -38.71 -28.88 -11.24
CA MET A 1 -37.87 -27.81 -10.72
C MET A 1 -36.44 -28.32 -10.76
N ARG A 2 -35.59 -27.75 -11.62
CA ARG A 2 -34.19 -28.19 -11.75
C ARG A 2 -33.32 -27.40 -10.78
N TYR A 3 -32.28 -28.03 -10.24
CA TYR A 3 -31.38 -27.37 -9.29
C TYR A 3 -30.71 -26.12 -9.89
N GLU A 4 -30.43 -26.12 -11.19
CA GLU A 4 -29.90 -24.98 -11.94
C GLU A 4 -30.86 -23.77 -11.99
N GLU A 5 -32.15 -23.98 -11.74
CA GLU A 5 -33.18 -22.93 -11.68
C GLU A 5 -33.31 -22.34 -10.25
N ILE A 6 -32.64 -22.94 -9.25
CA ILE A 6 -32.77 -22.62 -7.82
C ILE A 6 -31.41 -22.23 -7.19
N ILE A 7 -30.32 -22.80 -7.70
CA ILE A 7 -28.96 -22.61 -7.21
C ILE A 7 -28.06 -22.32 -8.42
N GLY A 8 -27.38 -21.18 -8.38
CA GLY A 8 -26.39 -20.78 -9.37
C GLY A 8 -25.14 -20.23 -8.69
N LEU A 9 -24.00 -20.32 -9.37
CA LEU A 9 -22.79 -19.62 -8.93
C LEU A 9 -22.97 -18.13 -9.17
N HIS A 10 -22.59 -17.32 -8.19
CA HIS A 10 -22.60 -15.88 -8.37
C HIS A 10 -21.59 -15.52 -9.48
N GLU A 11 -22.03 -14.81 -10.53
CA GLU A 11 -21.21 -14.52 -11.72
C GLU A 11 -19.89 -13.78 -11.39
N TYR A 12 -19.83 -13.14 -10.22
CA TYR A 12 -18.69 -12.36 -9.75
C TYR A 12 -17.94 -13.01 -8.58
N PHE A 13 -18.15 -14.31 -8.33
CA PHE A 13 -17.45 -15.02 -7.26
C PHE A 13 -15.94 -15.05 -7.54
N GLN A 14 -15.14 -14.48 -6.63
CA GLN A 14 -13.69 -14.62 -6.66
C GLN A 14 -13.23 -15.55 -5.53
N PRO A 15 -12.58 -16.68 -5.85
CA PRO A 15 -12.14 -17.64 -4.84
C PRO A 15 -11.05 -17.07 -3.92
N VAL A 16 -10.31 -16.05 -4.37
CA VAL A 16 -9.24 -15.40 -3.61
C VAL A 16 -9.37 -13.89 -3.75
N TYR A 17 -9.50 -13.19 -2.63
CA TYR A 17 -9.53 -11.73 -2.58
C TYR A 17 -8.14 -11.14 -2.86
N ASP A 18 -8.03 -10.30 -3.89
CA ASP A 18 -6.83 -9.53 -4.19
C ASP A 18 -6.99 -8.06 -3.75
N ILE A 19 -6.23 -7.66 -2.73
CA ILE A 19 -6.27 -6.28 -2.18
C ILE A 19 -5.76 -5.20 -3.16
N ILE A 20 -4.96 -5.59 -4.18
CA ILE A 20 -4.46 -4.67 -5.22
C ILE A 20 -5.45 -4.58 -6.38
N GLN A 21 -5.94 -5.73 -6.84
CA GLN A 21 -6.81 -5.86 -8.01
C GLN A 21 -8.19 -6.33 -7.59
N GLU A 22 -8.91 -5.43 -6.93
CA GLU A 22 -10.23 -5.73 -6.40
C GLU A 22 -11.34 -5.28 -7.36
N PRO A 23 -12.33 -6.13 -7.67
CA PRO A 23 -13.54 -5.70 -8.37
C PRO A 23 -14.32 -4.66 -7.55
N LYS A 24 -14.97 -3.72 -8.24
CA LYS A 24 -15.74 -2.65 -7.59
C LYS A 24 -16.77 -3.24 -6.62
N ASN A 25 -16.80 -2.72 -5.39
CA ASN A 25 -17.71 -3.10 -4.30
C ASN A 25 -17.60 -4.55 -3.81
N TYR A 26 -16.61 -5.34 -4.25
CA TYR A 26 -16.48 -6.73 -3.80
C TYR A 26 -16.20 -6.84 -2.29
N TRP A 27 -15.45 -5.89 -1.71
CA TRP A 27 -15.19 -5.83 -0.27
C TRP A 27 -16.47 -5.81 0.55
N LYS A 28 -17.56 -5.22 0.04
CA LYS A 28 -18.84 -5.09 0.74
C LYS A 28 -19.54 -6.44 0.95
N GLN A 29 -19.15 -7.48 0.22
CA GLN A 29 -19.67 -8.85 0.41
C GLN A 29 -19.10 -9.54 1.65
N PHE A 30 -18.09 -8.95 2.29
CA PHE A 30 -17.54 -9.49 3.53
C PHE A 30 -18.60 -9.49 4.64
N ILE A 31 -18.73 -10.61 5.34
CA ILE A 31 -19.63 -10.75 6.48
C ILE A 31 -18.83 -10.49 7.76
N PRO A 32 -19.11 -9.41 8.53
CA PRO A 32 -18.38 -9.09 9.74
C PRO A 32 -18.48 -10.20 10.79
N THR A 33 -17.35 -10.84 11.09
CA THR A 33 -17.27 -11.82 12.20
C THR A 33 -16.84 -11.13 13.50
N LYS A 34 -17.02 -11.80 14.63
CA LYS A 34 -16.50 -11.32 15.92
C LYS A 34 -14.99 -11.01 15.86
N SER A 35 -14.20 -11.88 15.23
CA SER A 35 -12.75 -11.67 15.08
C SER A 35 -12.42 -10.47 14.20
N PHE A 36 -13.21 -10.21 13.16
CA PHE A 36 -13.06 -8.99 12.36
C PHE A 36 -13.31 -7.73 13.19
N LEU A 37 -14.36 -7.73 14.03
CA LEU A 37 -14.66 -6.59 14.90
C LEU A 37 -13.52 -6.31 15.89
N GLU A 38 -12.93 -7.36 16.47
CA GLU A 38 -11.76 -7.23 17.36
C GLU A 38 -10.54 -6.69 16.63
N ILE A 39 -10.32 -7.09 15.36
CA ILE A 39 -9.23 -6.54 14.54
C ILE A 39 -9.48 -5.06 14.26
N LEU A 40 -10.68 -4.68 13.83
CA LEU A 40 -11.04 -3.30 13.55
C LEU A 40 -10.87 -2.41 14.80
N GLU A 41 -11.25 -2.91 15.98
CA GLU A 41 -11.04 -2.22 17.26
C GLU A 41 -9.55 -1.98 17.53
N LYS A 42 -8.69 -2.99 17.33
CA LYS A 42 -7.22 -2.83 17.45
C LYS A 42 -6.62 -1.83 16.47
N PHE A 43 -7.16 -1.76 15.25
CA PHE A 43 -6.75 -0.74 14.28
C PHE A 43 -7.08 0.66 14.79
N LEU A 44 -8.30 0.88 15.29
CA LEU A 44 -8.70 2.16 15.86
C LEU A 44 -7.89 2.51 17.11
N ASP A 45 -7.63 1.55 18.00
CA ASP A 45 -6.79 1.75 19.19
C ASP A 45 -5.38 2.23 18.81
N SER A 46 -4.76 1.61 17.80
CA SER A 46 -3.43 1.99 17.33
C SER A 46 -3.41 3.37 16.66
N LEU A 47 -4.47 3.71 15.90
CA LEU A 47 -4.57 4.99 15.20
C LEU A 47 -4.89 6.17 16.14
N GLU A 48 -5.74 5.94 17.14
CA GLU A 48 -6.16 6.96 18.12
C GLU A 48 -5.17 7.10 19.29
N ALA A 49 -4.17 6.20 19.39
CA ALA A 49 -3.17 6.24 20.43
C ALA A 49 -2.39 7.57 20.44
N THR A 50 -2.44 8.25 21.59
CA THR A 50 -1.69 9.48 21.85
C THR A 50 -0.21 9.20 22.13
N ASN A 51 0.10 8.10 22.81
CA ASN A 51 1.46 7.68 23.09
C ASN A 51 2.04 6.87 21.92
N PRO A 52 3.21 7.25 21.37
CA PRO A 52 3.87 6.49 20.30
C PRO A 52 4.10 5.01 20.60
N LYS A 53 4.26 4.62 21.87
CA LYS A 53 4.46 3.21 22.28
C LYS A 53 3.23 2.32 22.04
N ASP A 54 2.05 2.93 21.94
CA ASP A 54 0.79 2.25 21.75
C ASP A 54 0.36 2.21 20.28
N ARG A 55 1.06 2.95 19.40
CA ARG A 55 0.93 2.89 17.93
C ARG A 55 1.63 1.67 17.38
N LYS A 56 1.10 0.49 17.68
CA LYS A 56 1.71 -0.79 17.34
C LYS A 56 1.29 -1.28 15.95
N SER A 57 2.23 -1.93 15.28
CA SER A 57 1.97 -2.73 14.08
C SER A 57 1.05 -3.91 14.42
N ILE A 58 0.15 -4.25 13.50
CA ILE A 58 -0.83 -5.31 13.69
C ILE A 58 -0.44 -6.52 12.84
N TRP A 59 -0.33 -7.69 13.48
CA TRP A 59 -0.09 -8.96 12.82
C TRP A 59 -1.36 -9.82 12.83
N ILE A 60 -1.83 -10.23 11.65
CA ILE A 60 -3.04 -11.06 11.50
C ILE A 60 -2.63 -12.47 11.08
N GLN A 61 -2.85 -13.45 11.95
CA GLN A 61 -2.56 -14.86 11.71
C GLN A 61 -3.84 -15.68 11.59
N GLY A 62 -3.82 -16.72 10.75
CA GLY A 62 -4.93 -17.66 10.60
C GLY A 62 -4.73 -18.57 9.39
N THR A 63 -5.54 -19.62 9.27
CA THR A 63 -5.47 -20.60 8.16
C THR A 63 -5.72 -19.95 6.80
N TYR A 64 -5.15 -20.52 5.73
CA TYR A 64 -5.37 -20.03 4.37
C TYR A 64 -6.87 -20.07 4.02
N GLY A 65 -7.33 -19.09 3.23
CA GLY A 65 -8.74 -19.03 2.79
C GLY A 65 -9.75 -18.50 3.82
N THR A 66 -9.33 -18.12 5.04
CA THR A 66 -10.25 -17.58 6.08
C THR A 66 -10.57 -16.09 5.96
N GLY A 67 -10.35 -15.51 4.78
CA GLY A 67 -10.73 -14.11 4.52
C GLY A 67 -9.84 -13.05 5.17
N LYS A 68 -8.63 -13.37 5.66
CA LYS A 68 -7.70 -12.37 6.24
C LYS A 68 -7.42 -11.20 5.30
N SER A 69 -7.08 -11.47 4.04
CA SER A 69 -6.84 -10.42 3.05
C SER A 69 -8.09 -9.61 2.76
N HIS A 70 -9.26 -10.26 2.75
CA HIS A 70 -10.56 -9.60 2.55
C HIS A 70 -10.90 -8.70 3.73
N ALA A 71 -10.73 -9.17 4.97
CA ALA A 71 -10.87 -8.38 6.20
C ALA A 71 -9.98 -7.14 6.19
N THR A 72 -8.69 -7.29 5.84
CA THR A 72 -7.77 -6.14 5.71
C THR A 72 -8.22 -5.19 4.60
N GLY A 73 -8.73 -5.73 3.48
CA GLY A 73 -9.32 -4.94 2.39
C GLY A 73 -10.54 -4.13 2.84
N VAL A 74 -11.44 -4.73 3.61
CA VAL A 74 -12.58 -4.01 4.20
C VAL A 74 -12.09 -2.88 5.11
N ILE A 75 -11.14 -3.14 6.02
CA ILE A 75 -10.59 -2.12 6.92
C ILE A 75 -9.96 -0.97 6.12
N LYS A 76 -9.24 -1.29 5.04
CA LYS A 76 -8.68 -0.30 4.09
C LYS A 76 -9.78 0.61 3.55
N HIS A 77 -10.89 0.06 3.06
CA HIS A 77 -12.03 0.84 2.56
C HIS A 77 -12.66 1.68 3.66
N LEU A 78 -12.95 1.09 4.83
CA LEU A 78 -13.54 1.78 5.97
C LEU A 78 -12.71 2.98 6.44
N LEU A 79 -11.38 2.88 6.39
CA LEU A 79 -10.46 3.92 6.86
C LEU A 79 -10.11 4.98 5.80
N TRP A 80 -10.40 4.74 4.53
CA TRP A 80 -9.96 5.60 3.42
C TRP A 80 -11.09 6.18 2.58
N ASP A 81 -12.02 5.35 2.11
CA ASP A 81 -13.05 5.71 1.15
C ASP A 81 -14.04 6.73 1.72
N ASP A 82 -14.65 7.53 0.85
CA ASP A 82 -15.55 8.58 1.29
C ASP A 82 -16.71 8.02 2.14
N LEU A 83 -17.15 8.78 3.13
CA LEU A 83 -18.15 8.33 4.11
C LEU A 83 -19.44 7.82 3.45
N SER A 84 -19.84 8.42 2.32
CA SER A 84 -21.00 8.00 1.53
C SER A 84 -20.84 6.61 0.92
N GLU A 85 -19.63 6.23 0.54
CA GLU A 85 -19.33 4.94 -0.09
C GLU A 85 -19.29 3.78 0.91
N ILE A 86 -19.18 4.07 2.21
CA ILE A 86 -19.10 3.05 3.26
C ILE A 86 -20.34 2.95 4.14
N ASP A 87 -21.28 3.92 4.11
CA ASP A 87 -22.41 3.97 5.04
C ASP A 87 -23.34 2.75 4.93
N ASP A 88 -23.53 2.21 3.73
CA ASP A 88 -24.30 0.98 3.51
C ASP A 88 -23.65 -0.22 4.22
N TYR A 89 -22.34 -0.38 4.09
CA TYR A 89 -21.61 -1.46 4.74
C TYR A 89 -21.54 -1.29 6.26
N LEU A 90 -21.44 -0.05 6.77
CA LEU A 90 -21.41 0.20 8.20
C LEU A 90 -22.63 -0.36 8.93
N ARG A 91 -23.78 -0.52 8.25
CA ARG A 91 -24.98 -1.14 8.82
C ARG A 91 -24.78 -2.61 9.18
N ASN A 92 -23.84 -3.29 8.52
CA ASN A 92 -23.48 -4.69 8.81
C ASN A 92 -22.61 -4.83 10.08
N ILE A 93 -22.08 -3.72 10.62
CA ILE A 93 -21.35 -3.71 11.89
C ILE A 93 -22.37 -3.63 13.03
N GLU A 94 -22.68 -4.79 13.63
CA GLU A 94 -23.67 -4.92 14.70
C GLU A 94 -23.26 -4.22 16.01
N LYS A 95 -21.95 -4.15 16.30
CA LYS A 95 -21.42 -3.46 17.49
C LYS A 95 -21.54 -1.95 17.31
N VAL A 96 -22.68 -1.39 17.72
CA VAL A 96 -23.05 0.03 17.56
C VAL A 96 -21.94 0.97 18.06
N GLN A 97 -21.34 0.70 19.22
CA GLN A 97 -20.26 1.51 19.78
C GLN A 97 -19.03 1.57 18.85
N LEU A 98 -18.63 0.44 18.28
CA LEU A 98 -17.50 0.37 17.36
C LEU A 98 -17.81 1.09 16.04
N ARG A 99 -19.04 0.95 15.54
CA ARG A 99 -19.51 1.65 14.34
C ARG A 99 -19.48 3.16 14.53
N GLU A 100 -20.01 3.67 15.63
CA GLU A 100 -20.01 5.12 15.91
C GLU A 100 -18.60 5.66 16.17
N ARG A 101 -17.73 4.89 16.85
CA ARG A 101 -16.31 5.23 17.01
C ARG A 101 -15.63 5.38 15.66
N LEU A 102 -15.78 4.40 14.76
CA LEU A 102 -15.26 4.47 13.40
C LEU A 102 -15.81 5.69 12.64
N LYS A 103 -17.13 5.93 12.69
CA LYS A 103 -17.74 7.11 12.05
C LYS A 103 -17.14 8.42 12.56
N ASN A 104 -16.93 8.55 13.86
CA ASN A 104 -16.34 9.75 14.45
C ASN A 104 -14.87 9.92 14.07
N PHE A 105 -14.08 8.85 14.14
CA PHE A 105 -12.69 8.85 13.65
C PHE A 105 -12.61 9.35 12.20
N ARG A 106 -13.51 8.85 11.32
CA ARG A 106 -13.54 9.18 9.89
C ARG A 106 -14.01 10.60 9.54
N LYS A 107 -14.69 11.30 10.45
CA LYS A 107 -15.05 12.72 10.25
C LYS A 107 -13.82 13.62 10.24
N GLU A 108 -12.80 13.26 11.02
CA GLU A 108 -11.60 14.07 11.21
C GLU A 108 -10.37 13.47 10.52
N ASN A 109 -10.36 12.17 10.27
CA ASN A 109 -9.17 11.44 9.83
C ASN A 109 -9.43 10.59 8.59
N ARG A 110 -8.47 10.57 7.66
CA ARG A 110 -8.34 9.56 6.59
C ARG A 110 -6.98 8.88 6.63
N VAL A 111 -6.96 7.56 6.50
CA VAL A 111 -5.73 6.77 6.53
C VAL A 111 -5.37 6.35 5.11
N LEU A 112 -4.33 6.96 4.54
CA LEU A 112 -3.86 6.66 3.19
C LEU A 112 -3.47 5.17 3.08
N PRO A 113 -4.14 4.39 2.20
CA PRO A 113 -3.81 2.99 2.07
C PRO A 113 -2.57 2.82 1.20
N VAL A 114 -1.53 2.24 1.79
CA VAL A 114 -0.31 1.81 1.09
C VAL A 114 -0.26 0.29 1.18
N THR A 115 -0.19 -0.37 0.03
CA THR A 115 -0.27 -1.83 -0.06
C THR A 115 0.96 -2.38 -0.73
N LEU A 116 1.62 -3.32 -0.06
CA LEU A 116 2.73 -4.09 -0.59
C LEU A 116 2.30 -5.55 -0.69
N LYS A 117 2.46 -6.18 -1.86
CA LYS A 117 2.12 -7.58 -2.09
C LYS A 117 3.17 -8.24 -2.97
N GLY A 118 3.51 -9.48 -2.66
CA GLY A 118 4.43 -10.26 -3.49
C GLY A 118 5.84 -9.66 -3.56
N ILE A 119 6.27 -8.97 -2.51
CA ILE A 119 7.62 -8.40 -2.48
C ILE A 119 8.63 -9.54 -2.36
N SER A 120 9.59 -9.55 -3.27
CA SER A 120 10.76 -10.43 -3.25
C SER A 120 12.03 -9.60 -3.26
N GLY A 121 13.14 -10.19 -2.80
CA GLY A 121 14.46 -9.57 -2.96
C GLY A 121 14.75 -8.42 -1.98
N ILE A 122 14.16 -8.42 -0.79
CA ILE A 122 14.55 -7.52 0.31
C ILE A 122 15.61 -8.22 1.14
N TYR A 123 16.84 -7.74 1.08
CA TYR A 123 17.99 -8.28 1.80
C TYR A 123 18.56 -7.29 2.82
N SER A 124 18.12 -6.02 2.81
CA SER A 124 18.57 -5.00 3.76
C SER A 124 17.44 -4.06 4.24
N PRO A 125 17.63 -3.41 5.41
CA PRO A 125 16.70 -2.37 5.88
C PRO A 125 16.55 -1.19 4.90
N LYS A 126 17.60 -0.86 4.16
CA LYS A 126 17.60 0.23 3.17
C LYS A 126 16.73 -0.10 1.96
N GLU A 127 16.89 -1.30 1.40
CA GLU A 127 16.03 -1.79 0.32
C GLU A 127 14.55 -1.79 0.74
N PHE A 128 14.27 -2.21 1.98
CA PHE A 128 12.91 -2.17 2.52
C PHE A 128 12.37 -0.73 2.60
N SER A 129 13.18 0.22 3.06
CA SER A 129 12.82 1.64 3.11
C SER A 129 12.47 2.20 1.72
N LEU A 130 13.29 1.89 0.71
CA LEU A 130 13.06 2.34 -0.67
C LEU A 130 11.78 1.75 -1.27
N ILE A 131 11.47 0.48 -0.97
CA ILE A 131 10.23 -0.16 -1.40
C ILE A 131 9.01 0.48 -0.75
N ILE A 132 9.09 0.79 0.55
CA ILE A 132 8.02 1.54 1.24
C ILE A 132 7.85 2.92 0.60
N GLU A 133 8.95 3.65 0.37
CA GLU A 133 8.91 4.98 -0.21
C GLU A 133 8.29 5.00 -1.60
N ARG A 134 8.67 4.04 -2.45
CA ARG A 134 8.05 3.80 -3.76
C ARG A 134 6.55 3.58 -3.63
N ALA A 135 6.13 2.67 -2.75
CA ALA A 135 4.71 2.34 -2.58
C ALA A 135 3.89 3.51 -2.03
N VAL A 136 4.47 4.32 -1.15
CA VAL A 136 3.86 5.57 -0.66
C VAL A 136 3.68 6.56 -1.82
N LYS A 137 4.71 6.79 -2.63
CA LYS A 137 4.64 7.67 -3.82
C LYS A 137 3.60 7.20 -4.84
N GLU A 138 3.56 5.90 -5.12
CA GLU A 138 2.55 5.30 -6.02
C GLU A 138 1.13 5.50 -5.47
N SER A 139 0.93 5.32 -4.16
CA SER A 139 -0.39 5.55 -3.52
C SER A 139 -0.80 7.02 -3.57
N LEU A 140 0.12 7.94 -3.26
CA LEU A 140 -0.12 9.39 -3.35
C LEU A 140 -0.54 9.79 -4.77
N LYS A 141 0.16 9.29 -5.80
CA LYS A 141 -0.19 9.51 -7.20
C LYS A 141 -1.55 8.91 -7.54
N LYS A 142 -1.84 7.68 -7.10
CA LYS A 142 -3.12 6.99 -7.34
C LYS A 142 -4.31 7.78 -6.81
N TYR A 143 -4.18 8.41 -5.64
CA TYR A 143 -5.24 9.20 -5.02
C TYR A 143 -5.13 10.71 -5.29
N ASN A 144 -4.23 11.12 -6.18
CA ASN A 144 -4.01 12.52 -6.56
C ASN A 144 -3.72 13.45 -5.36
N ILE A 145 -2.85 13.00 -4.46
CA ILE A 145 -2.43 13.74 -3.26
C ILE A 145 -1.01 14.24 -3.45
N SER A 146 -0.84 15.56 -3.37
CA SER A 146 0.47 16.20 -3.39
C SER A 146 1.03 16.34 -1.98
N VAL A 147 2.30 15.98 -1.79
CA VAL A 147 3.03 16.16 -0.53
C VAL A 147 4.38 16.81 -0.83
N ILE A 148 4.89 17.64 0.08
CA ILE A 148 6.14 18.40 -0.11
C ILE A 148 7.38 17.55 0.30
N ALA A 149 7.17 16.40 0.94
CA ALA A 149 8.27 15.58 1.45
C ALA A 149 9.15 15.03 0.31
N GLU A 150 10.44 15.32 0.38
CA GLU A 150 11.43 14.83 -0.58
C GLU A 150 11.80 13.39 -0.27
N SER A 151 11.76 12.57 -1.31
CA SER A 151 12.11 11.17 -1.26
C SER A 151 13.59 10.97 -1.59
N GLU A 152 14.16 9.80 -1.27
CA GLU A 152 15.53 9.46 -1.64
C GLU A 152 15.72 9.50 -3.17
N PHE A 153 14.72 9.06 -3.94
CA PHE A 153 14.70 9.22 -5.41
C PHE A 153 14.79 10.70 -5.84
N ASP A 154 14.11 11.61 -5.13
CA ASP A 154 14.13 13.04 -5.45
C ASP A 154 15.51 13.67 -5.15
N LYS A 155 16.17 13.21 -4.08
CA LYS A 155 17.54 13.64 -3.75
C LYS A 155 18.52 13.21 -4.84
N TYR A 156 18.45 11.97 -5.30
CA TYR A 156 19.30 11.48 -6.39
C TYR A 156 19.03 12.22 -7.70
N LEU A 157 17.78 12.56 -8.01
CA LEU A 157 17.46 13.40 -9.18
C LEU A 157 18.15 14.76 -9.10
N LYS A 158 18.17 15.40 -7.92
CA LYS A 158 18.90 16.66 -7.71
C LYS A 158 20.42 16.49 -7.83
N TYR A 159 20.97 15.37 -7.33
CA TYR A 159 22.40 15.08 -7.44
C TYR A 159 22.85 14.84 -8.88
N ILE A 160 21.96 14.31 -9.74
CA ILE A 160 22.25 14.17 -11.18
C ILE A 160 22.45 15.52 -11.86
N ASP A 161 21.75 16.54 -11.39
CA ASP A 161 21.88 17.91 -11.90
C ASP A 161 23.04 18.70 -11.26
N ASP A 162 23.74 18.13 -10.27
CA ASP A 162 24.92 18.76 -9.66
C ASP A 162 26.17 18.55 -10.56
N PRO A 163 26.82 19.64 -11.02
CA PRO A 163 27.99 19.55 -11.90
C PRO A 163 29.25 18.96 -11.22
N LYS A 164 29.24 18.72 -9.90
CA LYS A 164 30.38 18.14 -9.18
C LYS A 164 30.62 16.67 -9.49
N ILE A 165 29.61 15.93 -9.94
CA ILE A 165 29.72 14.52 -10.27
C ILE A 165 29.62 14.36 -11.79
N ASN A 166 30.64 13.75 -12.41
CA ASN A 166 30.55 13.40 -13.82
C ASN A 166 29.73 12.11 -13.99
N TRP A 167 28.41 12.24 -14.04
CA TRP A 167 27.49 11.12 -14.19
C TRP A 167 27.69 10.30 -15.46
N LYS A 168 28.30 10.87 -16.51
CA LYS A 168 28.69 10.07 -17.69
C LYS A 168 29.76 9.06 -17.32
N ASP A 169 30.79 9.49 -16.61
CA ASP A 169 31.88 8.61 -16.17
C ASP A 169 31.38 7.56 -15.18
N VAL A 170 30.46 7.94 -14.26
CA VAL A 170 29.83 6.99 -13.32
C VAL A 170 29.06 5.91 -14.05
N ILE A 171 28.27 6.27 -15.07
CA ILE A 171 27.52 5.30 -15.88
C ILE A 171 28.49 4.44 -16.70
N GLU A 172 29.51 5.04 -17.33
CA GLU A 172 30.46 4.28 -18.15
C GLU A 172 31.37 3.35 -17.33
N GLY A 173 31.70 3.73 -16.10
CA GLY A 173 32.54 2.96 -15.18
C GLY A 173 31.86 1.74 -14.57
N ASN A 174 30.52 1.67 -14.60
CA ASN A 174 29.76 0.53 -14.09
C ASN A 174 28.98 -0.17 -15.23
N PRO A 175 29.43 -1.34 -15.73
CA PRO A 175 28.79 -2.04 -16.84
C PRO A 175 27.32 -2.41 -16.60
N HIS A 176 26.97 -2.72 -15.35
CA HIS A 176 25.61 -3.10 -14.99
C HIS A 176 24.68 -1.90 -15.01
N LEU A 177 25.11 -0.77 -14.44
CA LEU A 177 24.41 0.51 -14.51
C LEU A 177 24.25 0.94 -15.98
N LYS A 178 25.32 0.91 -16.78
CA LYS A 178 25.26 1.24 -18.22
C LYS A 178 24.27 0.38 -18.98
N SER A 179 24.24 -0.92 -18.71
CA SER A 179 23.30 -1.86 -19.33
C SER A 179 21.85 -1.53 -19.00
N LEU A 180 21.58 -1.07 -17.78
CA LEU A 180 20.23 -0.76 -17.31
C LEU A 180 19.72 0.58 -17.81
N VAL A 181 20.56 1.62 -17.83
CA VAL A 181 20.12 3.00 -18.14
C VAL A 181 20.57 3.52 -19.50
N GLY A 182 21.68 3.02 -20.05
CA GLY A 182 22.29 3.51 -21.29
C GLY A 182 22.96 4.88 -21.14
N ASP A 183 22.22 5.89 -20.66
CA ASP A 183 22.67 7.27 -20.51
C ASP A 183 22.04 7.97 -19.28
N ILE A 184 22.36 9.25 -19.10
CA ILE A 184 21.83 10.08 -18.01
C ILE A 184 20.31 10.21 -18.08
N ASN A 185 19.70 10.24 -19.27
CA ASN A 185 18.26 10.34 -19.41
C ASN A 185 17.57 9.06 -18.93
N GLY A 186 18.12 7.89 -19.27
CA GLY A 186 17.66 6.60 -18.74
C GLY A 186 17.77 6.54 -17.22
N LEU A 187 18.83 7.11 -16.65
CA LEU A 187 19.02 7.19 -15.19
C LEU A 187 17.92 8.03 -14.53
N LYS A 188 17.66 9.24 -15.06
CA LYS A 188 16.56 10.09 -14.59
C LYS A 188 15.21 9.40 -14.75
N ASN A 189 14.97 8.73 -15.86
CA ASN A 189 13.72 8.00 -16.10
C ASN A 189 13.49 6.90 -15.05
N LYS A 190 14.52 6.12 -14.72
CA LYS A 190 14.45 5.08 -13.67
C LYS A 190 14.17 5.67 -12.29
N LEU A 191 14.80 6.80 -11.95
CA LEU A 191 14.52 7.51 -10.70
C LEU A 191 13.10 8.10 -10.66
N HIS A 192 12.60 8.66 -11.76
CA HIS A 192 11.21 9.11 -11.86
C HIS A 192 10.19 7.96 -11.76
N GLN A 193 10.59 6.76 -12.17
CA GLN A 193 9.82 5.53 -11.98
C GLN A 193 9.93 4.97 -10.54
N ASN A 194 10.72 5.62 -9.67
CA ASN A 194 11.00 5.18 -8.30
C ASN A 194 11.50 3.73 -8.24
N ASP A 195 12.38 3.34 -9.17
CA ASP A 195 12.93 1.99 -9.27
C ASP A 195 13.99 1.74 -8.17
N PRO A 196 13.75 0.90 -7.14
CA PRO A 196 14.68 0.77 -6.02
C PRO A 196 16.05 0.21 -6.41
N GLU A 197 16.11 -0.61 -7.46
CA GLU A 197 17.36 -1.21 -7.95
C GLU A 197 18.35 -0.14 -8.42
N ILE A 198 17.86 0.98 -8.97
CA ILE A 198 18.73 2.02 -9.52
C ILE A 198 19.57 2.70 -8.44
N ILE A 199 19.03 2.88 -7.23
CA ILE A 199 19.75 3.53 -6.13
C ILE A 199 20.93 2.67 -5.71
N LYS A 200 20.75 1.35 -5.64
CA LYS A 200 21.83 0.42 -5.31
C LYS A 200 22.96 0.51 -6.34
N LEU A 201 22.63 0.53 -7.62
CA LEU A 201 23.63 0.61 -8.69
C LEU A 201 24.34 1.96 -8.75
N ILE A 202 23.64 3.05 -8.43
CA ILE A 202 24.25 4.37 -8.28
C ILE A 202 25.27 4.35 -7.14
N GLU A 203 24.93 3.77 -5.99
CA GLU A 203 25.84 3.69 -4.83
C GLU A 203 27.07 2.83 -5.13
N GLU A 204 26.88 1.64 -5.70
CA GLU A 204 27.98 0.77 -6.14
C GLU A 204 28.89 1.45 -7.18
N ALA A 205 28.35 2.34 -8.02
CA ALA A 205 29.14 3.09 -9.00
C ALA A 205 29.87 4.30 -8.42
N LEU A 206 29.41 4.82 -7.27
CA LEU A 206 30.01 5.98 -6.59
C LEU A 206 31.05 5.58 -5.53
N GLY A 207 31.03 4.34 -5.04
CA GLY A 207 32.02 3.79 -4.10
C GLY A 207 31.49 2.72 -3.17
#